data_AF-A0A4V6E895-F1
#
_entry.id   AF-A0A4V6E895-F1
#
_cell.length_a   1.000
_cell.length_b   1.000
_cell.length_c   1.000
_cell.angle_alpha   90.00
_cell.angle_beta   90.00
_cell.angle_gamma   90.00
#
_symmetry.space_group_name_H-M   'P 1'
#
loop_
_entity.id
_entity.type
_entity.pdbx_description
1 polymer ?
#
loop_
_entity_poly.entity_id
_entity_poly.type
_entity_poly.pdbx_seq_one_letter_code
_entity_poly.pdbx_strand_id
1 'polypeptide(L)'
;LIEFYADTEEEAKARVDDLLDDRVGDLAFDGMAAYDEETQKKFWKMRKASTPILLSRTGDEKHIAFIEDLAIPPEHLPEYTKEFKQIFEDHDTFGSFYAHAGPGCMHVRPLINTKTAEGTETMESISDAATDLAVRLGGSVSGEHGDGRARTQWNRKLYGDRLWNVFRDLKTAFDPDWLLNPGSVCGDHDMTENLRFGEDYEFDAGFEPALEWENDNGFQGMAELCHGCGGCRTSQDGAGGVMCPTYRASQEEITSTRGRANLLRQAMSGDLDDDEQFDTEFMHEVLDLCVGCKGCSIDCPSEVDMAKMKVEVENAHHEKHGADLRSKLFANVETLSKLGSATAPLSNLGTK
;
A
#
# COMPACT_ATOMS: atom_id res chain seq x y z
N LEU A 1 -4.46 -10.24 -19.58
CA LEU A 1 -4.56 -11.54 -18.90
C LEU A 1 -6.02 -11.97 -18.98
N ILE A 2 -6.29 -13.13 -19.54
CA ILE A 2 -7.65 -13.71 -19.68
C ILE A 2 -7.58 -15.10 -19.04
N GLU A 3 -8.61 -15.47 -18.28
CA GLU A 3 -8.72 -16.75 -17.58
C GLU A 3 -10.05 -17.40 -17.97
N PHE A 4 -10.01 -18.70 -18.26
CA PHE A 4 -11.18 -19.50 -18.59
C PHE A 4 -11.43 -20.55 -17.51
N TYR A 5 -12.71 -20.69 -17.14
CA TYR A 5 -13.19 -21.77 -16.28
C TYR A 5 -14.02 -22.73 -17.12
N ALA A 6 -13.77 -24.03 -16.97
CA ALA A 6 -14.47 -25.10 -17.67
C ALA A 6 -14.57 -26.34 -16.77
N ASP A 7 -15.46 -27.28 -17.12
CA ASP A 7 -15.67 -28.50 -16.35
C ASP A 7 -14.55 -29.52 -16.55
N THR A 8 -13.81 -29.44 -17.68
CA THR A 8 -12.64 -30.28 -17.95
C THR A 8 -11.44 -29.46 -18.41
N GLU A 9 -10.24 -30.03 -18.22
CA GLU A 9 -8.99 -29.42 -18.64
C GLU A 9 -8.90 -29.29 -20.17
N GLU A 10 -9.40 -30.28 -20.91
CA GLU A 10 -9.45 -30.25 -22.37
C GLU A 10 -10.32 -29.10 -22.89
N GLU A 11 -11.47 -28.84 -22.25
CA GLU A 11 -12.34 -27.74 -22.63
C GLU A 11 -11.70 -26.39 -22.31
N ALA A 12 -11.06 -26.25 -21.13
CA ALA A 12 -10.35 -25.04 -20.77
C ALA A 12 -9.22 -24.73 -21.78
N LYS A 13 -8.45 -25.75 -22.17
CA LYS A 13 -7.37 -25.63 -23.17
C LYS A 13 -7.91 -25.22 -24.53
N ALA A 14 -8.97 -25.88 -25.00
CA ALA A 14 -9.60 -25.55 -26.27
C ALA A 14 -10.05 -24.08 -26.33
N ARG A 15 -10.66 -23.55 -25.27
CA ARG A 15 -11.08 -22.14 -25.21
C ARG A 15 -9.90 -21.16 -25.26
N VAL A 16 -8.76 -21.52 -24.67
CA VAL A 16 -7.53 -20.70 -24.76
C VAL A 16 -6.99 -20.73 -26.18
N ASP A 17 -6.86 -21.91 -26.78
CA ASP A 17 -6.39 -22.08 -28.16
C ASP A 17 -7.30 -21.34 -29.14
N ASP A 18 -8.62 -21.49 -29.02
CA ASP A 18 -9.62 -20.81 -29.85
C ASP A 18 -9.46 -19.28 -29.78
N LEU A 19 -9.23 -18.72 -28.59
CA LEU A 19 -9.01 -17.28 -28.42
C LEU A 19 -7.70 -16.83 -29.10
N LEU A 20 -6.63 -17.62 -28.97
CA LEU A 20 -5.35 -17.31 -29.59
C LEU A 20 -5.46 -17.34 -31.11
N ASP A 21 -6.09 -18.36 -31.66
CA ASP A 21 -6.33 -18.51 -33.11
C ASP A 21 -7.23 -17.40 -33.67
N ASP A 22 -8.23 -16.95 -32.91
CA ASP A 22 -9.17 -15.90 -33.32
C ASP A 22 -8.57 -14.48 -33.24
N ARG A 23 -7.64 -14.22 -32.30
CA ARG A 23 -7.19 -12.84 -31.99
C ARG A 23 -5.74 -12.53 -32.32
N VAL A 24 -4.84 -13.52 -32.29
CA VAL A 24 -3.42 -13.29 -32.59
C VAL A 24 -3.23 -13.07 -34.09
N GLY A 25 -2.58 -11.97 -34.45
CA GLY A 25 -2.39 -11.52 -35.83
C GLY A 25 -3.47 -10.57 -36.35
N ASP A 26 -4.63 -10.48 -35.69
CA ASP A 26 -5.70 -9.53 -36.03
C ASP A 26 -5.77 -8.37 -35.01
N LEU A 27 -6.15 -8.67 -33.76
CA LEU A 27 -6.26 -7.68 -32.68
C LEU A 27 -5.07 -7.69 -31.71
N ALA A 28 -4.43 -8.85 -31.53
CA ALA A 28 -3.25 -9.00 -30.67
C ALA A 28 -2.01 -9.29 -31.51
N PHE A 29 -0.87 -8.69 -31.18
CA PHE A 29 0.38 -8.97 -31.91
C PHE A 29 0.94 -10.37 -31.61
N ASP A 30 0.67 -10.89 -30.41
CA ASP A 30 1.12 -12.19 -29.91
C ASP A 30 0.24 -12.63 -28.73
N GLY A 31 0.34 -13.91 -28.35
CA GLY A 31 -0.36 -14.48 -27.21
C GLY A 31 0.36 -15.70 -26.64
N MET A 32 0.32 -15.83 -25.31
CA MET A 32 0.95 -16.93 -24.59
C MET A 32 -0.08 -17.71 -23.79
N ALA A 33 -0.13 -19.03 -24.01
CA ALA A 33 -0.95 -19.93 -23.21
C ALA A 33 -0.25 -20.30 -21.88
N ALA A 34 -1.06 -20.56 -20.85
CA ALA A 34 -0.61 -21.04 -19.54
C ALA A 34 -1.43 -22.27 -19.12
N TYR A 35 -0.97 -23.46 -19.53
CA TYR A 35 -1.69 -24.70 -19.30
C TYR A 35 -1.33 -25.39 -17.99
N ASP A 36 -0.05 -25.32 -17.61
CA ASP A 36 0.43 -25.88 -16.35
C ASP A 36 0.29 -24.87 -15.20
N GLU A 37 0.16 -25.39 -13.98
CA GLU A 37 -0.01 -24.57 -12.79
C GLU A 37 1.14 -23.59 -12.54
N GLU A 38 2.38 -23.96 -12.92
CA GLU A 38 3.55 -23.10 -12.69
C GLU A 38 3.46 -21.84 -13.54
N THR A 39 3.17 -21.99 -14.83
CA THR A 39 2.98 -20.87 -15.76
C THR A 39 1.78 -20.01 -15.37
N GLN A 40 0.65 -20.62 -14.97
CA GLN A 40 -0.52 -19.90 -14.47
C GLN A 40 -0.17 -19.05 -13.24
N LYS A 41 0.50 -19.65 -12.25
CA LYS A 41 0.98 -18.94 -11.05
C LYS A 41 1.91 -17.78 -11.42
N LYS A 42 2.78 -17.96 -12.41
CA LYS A 42 3.70 -16.91 -12.88
C LYS A 42 2.96 -15.73 -13.52
N PHE A 43 1.99 -15.98 -14.38
CA PHE A 43 1.19 -14.91 -15.01
C PHE A 43 0.35 -14.15 -13.99
N TRP A 44 -0.26 -14.87 -13.05
CA TRP A 44 -0.98 -14.26 -11.94
C TRP A 44 -0.07 -13.44 -11.03
N LYS A 45 1.13 -13.95 -10.72
CA LYS A 45 2.14 -13.22 -9.94
C LYS A 45 2.53 -11.91 -10.64
N MET A 46 2.77 -11.94 -11.95
CA MET A 46 3.07 -10.75 -12.74
C MET A 46 1.93 -9.70 -12.65
N ARG A 47 0.68 -10.11 -12.89
CA ARG A 47 -0.47 -9.19 -12.81
C ARG A 47 -0.64 -8.59 -11.41
N LYS A 48 -0.46 -9.40 -10.36
CA LYS A 48 -0.57 -8.97 -8.96
C LYS A 48 0.59 -8.07 -8.51
N ALA A 49 1.77 -8.20 -9.11
CA ALA A 49 2.96 -7.39 -8.78
C ALA A 49 2.93 -5.97 -9.36
N SER A 50 2.09 -5.69 -10.38
CA SER A 50 2.02 -4.38 -11.03
C SER A 50 1.80 -3.21 -10.07
N THR A 51 0.75 -3.26 -9.23
CA THR A 51 0.42 -2.17 -8.32
C THR A 51 1.52 -1.92 -7.28
N PRO A 52 2.06 -2.94 -6.58
CA PRO A 52 3.13 -2.69 -5.62
C PRO A 52 4.43 -2.15 -6.20
N ILE A 53 4.79 -2.56 -7.42
CA ILE A 53 5.95 -2.02 -8.16
C ILE A 53 5.75 -0.53 -8.48
N LEU A 54 4.54 -0.12 -8.88
CA LEU A 54 4.24 1.29 -9.08
C LEU A 54 4.35 2.11 -7.79
N LEU A 55 4.02 1.50 -6.65
CA LEU A 55 4.03 2.13 -5.34
C LEU A 55 5.39 2.05 -4.64
N SER A 56 6.39 1.36 -5.19
CA SER A 56 7.72 1.20 -4.60
C SER A 56 8.69 2.35 -4.93
N ARG A 57 8.18 3.52 -5.33
CA ARG A 57 8.98 4.73 -5.55
C ARG A 57 9.24 5.42 -4.22
N THR A 58 10.48 5.79 -3.92
CA THR A 58 10.87 6.41 -2.64
C THR A 58 10.98 7.95 -2.70
N GLY A 59 11.02 8.57 -3.89
CA GLY A 59 10.98 10.04 -4.04
C GLY A 59 9.59 10.65 -3.76
N ASP A 60 9.48 11.98 -3.77
CA ASP A 60 8.28 12.68 -3.29
C ASP A 60 7.04 12.53 -4.17
N GLU A 61 7.17 12.59 -5.50
CA GLU A 61 6.04 12.24 -6.36
C GLU A 61 5.75 10.73 -6.23
N LYS A 62 4.49 10.34 -6.19
CA LYS A 62 4.06 8.95 -6.06
C LYS A 62 2.91 8.67 -7.03
N HIS A 63 2.75 7.38 -7.38
CA HIS A 63 1.58 6.88 -8.09
C HIS A 63 0.36 6.71 -7.15
N ILE A 64 -0.16 7.84 -6.64
CA ILE A 64 -1.18 7.87 -5.57
C ILE A 64 -2.51 7.24 -6.03
N ALA A 65 -3.21 6.62 -5.08
CA ALA A 65 -4.42 5.81 -5.25
C ALA A 65 -5.73 6.60 -5.25
N PHE A 66 -5.88 7.62 -6.09
CA PHE A 66 -7.05 8.51 -6.02
C PHE A 66 -8.06 8.35 -7.17
N ILE A 67 -7.68 7.68 -8.26
CA ILE A 67 -8.59 7.29 -9.35
C ILE A 67 -8.65 5.77 -9.40
N GLU A 68 -8.98 5.23 -8.25
CA GLU A 68 -9.28 3.83 -8.07
C GLU A 68 -10.77 3.68 -8.24
N ASP A 69 -11.20 2.77 -9.11
CA ASP A 69 -12.56 2.25 -9.14
C ASP A 69 -13.61 3.03 -9.96
N LEU A 70 -13.20 3.64 -11.09
CA LEU A 70 -14.18 4.19 -12.03
C LEU A 70 -14.74 3.07 -12.91
N ALA A 71 -16.06 2.94 -12.99
CA ALA A 71 -16.70 1.93 -13.84
C ALA A 71 -17.22 2.59 -15.12
N ILE A 72 -16.74 2.14 -16.26
CA ILE A 72 -17.03 2.68 -17.59
C ILE A 72 -17.68 1.57 -18.43
N PRO A 73 -18.78 1.82 -19.16
CA PRO A 73 -19.32 0.83 -20.07
C PRO A 73 -18.22 0.31 -21.03
N PRO A 74 -18.02 -1.02 -21.18
CA PRO A 74 -16.89 -1.57 -21.92
C PRO A 74 -16.71 -1.01 -23.34
N GLU A 75 -17.81 -0.70 -24.03
CA GLU A 75 -17.84 -0.08 -25.36
C GLU A 75 -17.17 1.31 -25.42
N HIS A 76 -17.11 2.03 -24.30
CA HIS A 76 -16.51 3.36 -24.18
C HIS A 76 -15.08 3.34 -23.62
N LEU A 77 -14.52 2.17 -23.27
CA LEU A 77 -13.14 2.08 -22.73
C LEU A 77 -12.05 2.70 -23.64
N PRO A 78 -12.09 2.53 -24.98
CA PRO A 78 -11.12 3.17 -25.86
C PRO A 78 -11.22 4.70 -25.83
N GLU A 79 -12.45 5.23 -25.79
CA GLU A 79 -12.74 6.66 -25.71
C GLU A 79 -12.27 7.23 -24.38
N TYR A 80 -12.66 6.59 -23.28
CA TYR A 80 -12.23 6.94 -21.92
C TYR A 80 -10.70 6.98 -21.82
N THR A 81 -10.01 5.93 -22.27
CA THR A 81 -8.53 5.86 -22.18
C THR A 81 -7.86 6.95 -23.02
N LYS A 82 -8.42 7.28 -24.19
CA LYS A 82 -7.87 8.34 -25.05
C LYS A 82 -8.05 9.71 -24.40
N GLU A 83 -9.23 10.03 -23.91
CA GLU A 83 -9.51 11.32 -23.28
C GLU A 83 -8.81 11.47 -21.93
N PHE A 84 -8.67 10.40 -21.16
CA PHE A 84 -7.92 10.43 -19.92
C PHE A 84 -6.43 10.74 -20.15
N LYS A 85 -5.85 10.27 -21.27
CA LYS A 85 -4.49 10.69 -21.66
C LYS A 85 -4.40 12.19 -21.94
N GLN A 86 -5.47 12.81 -22.44
CA GLN A 86 -5.50 14.27 -22.56
C GLN A 86 -5.50 14.93 -21.18
N ILE A 87 -6.24 14.39 -20.20
CA ILE A 87 -6.19 14.88 -18.81
C ILE A 87 -4.75 14.82 -18.26
N PHE A 88 -3.99 13.78 -18.57
CA PHE A 88 -2.57 13.72 -18.22
C PHE A 88 -1.73 14.80 -18.88
N GLU A 89 -1.89 15.00 -20.19
CA GLU A 89 -1.20 16.04 -20.94
C GLU A 89 -1.53 17.45 -20.42
N ASP A 90 -2.79 17.71 -20.08
CA ASP A 90 -3.26 19.01 -19.59
C ASP A 90 -2.69 19.37 -18.21
N HIS A 91 -2.23 18.37 -17.44
CA HIS A 91 -1.60 18.53 -16.12
C HIS A 91 -0.10 18.24 -16.12
N ASP A 92 0.54 18.14 -17.30
CA ASP A 92 1.97 17.82 -17.45
C ASP A 92 2.43 16.59 -16.63
N THR A 93 1.56 15.60 -16.48
CA THR A 93 1.83 14.36 -15.73
C THR A 93 1.68 13.12 -16.62
N PHE A 94 2.01 11.96 -16.07
CA PHE A 94 1.74 10.67 -16.68
C PHE A 94 1.34 9.67 -15.60
N GLY A 95 0.83 8.52 -16.02
CA GLY A 95 0.41 7.49 -15.08
C GLY A 95 0.23 6.13 -15.71
N SER A 96 -0.15 5.18 -14.87
CA SER A 96 -0.43 3.81 -15.29
C SER A 96 -1.92 3.52 -15.27
N PHE A 97 -2.38 2.76 -16.25
CA PHE A 97 -3.71 2.19 -16.28
C PHE A 97 -3.62 0.70 -15.94
N TYR A 98 -4.48 0.25 -15.03
CA TYR A 98 -4.81 -1.17 -14.91
C TYR A 98 -6.31 -1.31 -14.73
N ALA A 99 -6.86 -2.41 -15.22
CA ALA A 99 -8.29 -2.53 -15.32
C ALA A 99 -8.76 -3.97 -15.10
N HIS A 100 -9.99 -4.07 -14.65
CA HIS A 100 -10.86 -5.20 -14.95
C HIS A 100 -11.67 -4.81 -16.19
N ALA A 101 -11.06 -4.98 -17.37
CA ALA A 101 -11.64 -4.46 -18.63
C ALA A 101 -13.00 -5.08 -18.98
N GLY A 102 -13.23 -6.35 -18.62
CA GLY A 102 -14.51 -7.04 -18.85
C GLY A 102 -15.71 -6.31 -18.24
N PRO A 103 -15.73 -6.04 -16.93
CA PRO A 103 -16.76 -5.22 -16.29
C PRO A 103 -16.56 -3.70 -16.48
N GLY A 104 -15.48 -3.28 -17.14
CA GLY A 104 -15.20 -1.87 -17.37
C GLY A 104 -14.69 -1.09 -16.15
N CYS A 105 -14.18 -1.78 -15.13
CA CYS A 105 -13.60 -1.13 -13.97
C CYS A 105 -12.14 -0.70 -14.25
N MET A 106 -11.90 0.60 -14.14
CA MET A 106 -10.67 1.29 -14.47
C MET A 106 -9.99 1.80 -13.20
N HIS A 107 -8.70 1.55 -13.11
CA HIS A 107 -7.82 2.10 -12.08
C HIS A 107 -6.69 2.86 -12.76
N VAL A 108 -6.52 4.11 -12.37
CA VAL A 108 -5.53 5.00 -12.96
C VAL A 108 -4.67 5.59 -11.86
N ARG A 109 -3.35 5.59 -12.11
CA ARG A 109 -2.33 6.02 -11.14
C ARG A 109 -1.49 7.16 -11.70
N PRO A 110 -1.94 8.41 -11.59
CA PRO A 110 -1.15 9.58 -11.95
C PRO A 110 0.09 9.70 -11.05
N LEU A 111 1.19 10.23 -11.57
CA LEU A 111 2.38 10.56 -10.80
C LEU A 111 2.26 12.00 -10.28
N ILE A 112 2.09 12.17 -8.98
CA ILE A 112 1.87 13.48 -8.36
C ILE A 112 2.56 13.58 -7.01
N ASN A 113 2.88 14.80 -6.57
CA ASN A 113 3.41 15.07 -5.23
C ASN A 113 2.40 15.85 -4.40
N THR A 114 1.62 15.17 -3.57
CA THR A 114 0.62 15.84 -2.68
C THR A 114 1.22 16.52 -1.46
N LYS A 115 2.56 16.52 -1.31
CA LYS A 115 3.24 17.34 -0.30
C LYS A 115 3.33 18.82 -0.71
N THR A 116 2.87 19.17 -1.92
CA THR A 116 2.81 20.56 -2.39
C THR A 116 1.37 20.96 -2.69
N ALA A 117 1.06 22.25 -2.54
CA ALA A 117 -0.27 22.77 -2.85
C ALA A 117 -0.68 22.52 -4.29
N GLU A 118 0.24 22.79 -5.22
CA GLU A 118 0.04 22.51 -6.64
C GLU A 118 -0.27 21.04 -6.92
N GLY A 119 0.41 20.11 -6.22
CA GLY A 119 0.17 18.68 -6.41
C GLY A 119 -1.15 18.20 -5.83
N THR A 120 -1.61 18.80 -4.73
CA THR A 120 -2.94 18.56 -4.15
C THR A 120 -4.04 19.11 -5.05
N GLU A 121 -3.91 20.34 -5.55
CA GLU A 121 -4.83 20.93 -6.54
C GLU A 121 -4.87 20.09 -7.83
N THR A 122 -3.71 19.62 -8.31
CA THR A 122 -3.61 18.73 -9.46
C THR A 122 -4.34 17.41 -9.23
N MET A 123 -4.19 16.81 -8.03
CA MET A 123 -4.91 15.58 -7.67
C MET A 123 -6.42 15.77 -7.78
N GLU A 124 -6.94 16.86 -7.22
CA GLU A 124 -8.37 17.18 -7.25
C GLU A 124 -8.86 17.43 -8.68
N SER A 125 -8.15 18.27 -9.43
CA SER A 125 -8.50 18.60 -10.81
C SER A 125 -8.56 17.37 -11.73
N ILE A 126 -7.57 16.47 -11.64
CA ILE A 126 -7.58 15.21 -12.41
C ILE A 126 -8.78 14.34 -11.98
N SER A 127 -9.10 14.27 -10.69
CA SER A 127 -10.23 13.47 -10.19
C SER A 127 -11.58 14.02 -10.65
N ASP A 128 -11.74 15.34 -10.63
CA ASP A 128 -12.95 16.00 -11.10
C ASP A 128 -13.16 15.78 -12.60
N ALA A 129 -12.11 15.95 -13.41
CA ALA A 129 -12.13 15.69 -14.85
C ALA A 129 -12.39 14.20 -15.17
N ALA A 130 -11.78 13.29 -14.41
CA ALA A 130 -11.97 11.85 -14.57
C ALA A 130 -13.41 11.41 -14.25
N THR A 131 -13.99 11.95 -13.17
CA THR A 131 -15.39 11.65 -12.80
C THR A 131 -16.38 12.29 -13.76
N ASP A 132 -16.12 13.50 -14.27
CA ASP A 132 -16.90 14.12 -15.35
C ASP A 132 -16.92 13.24 -16.61
N LEU A 133 -15.73 12.77 -17.02
CA LEU A 133 -15.56 11.87 -18.15
C LEU A 133 -16.33 10.57 -17.93
N ALA A 134 -16.22 9.96 -16.75
CA ALA A 134 -16.94 8.74 -16.40
C ALA A 134 -18.46 8.93 -16.48
N VAL A 135 -19.01 9.98 -15.84
CA VAL A 135 -20.45 10.27 -15.84
C VAL A 135 -20.95 10.55 -17.27
N ARG A 136 -20.20 11.32 -18.06
CA ARG A 136 -20.56 11.63 -19.45
C ARG A 136 -20.65 10.39 -20.34
N LEU A 137 -19.77 9.41 -20.11
CA LEU A 137 -19.76 8.13 -20.83
C LEU A 137 -20.74 7.10 -20.25
N GLY A 138 -21.64 7.51 -19.34
CA GLY A 138 -22.64 6.63 -18.73
C GLY A 138 -22.08 5.67 -17.68
N GLY A 139 -20.90 6.00 -17.13
CA GLY A 139 -20.23 5.25 -16.08
C GLY A 139 -20.62 5.64 -14.65
N SER A 140 -19.81 5.18 -13.70
CA SER A 140 -19.96 5.42 -12.25
C SER A 140 -18.63 5.89 -11.64
N VAL A 141 -18.74 6.71 -10.59
CA VAL A 141 -17.61 7.23 -9.80
C VAL A 141 -17.02 6.19 -8.82
N SER A 142 -17.75 5.10 -8.58
CA SER A 142 -17.30 3.91 -7.84
C SER A 142 -17.93 2.64 -8.41
N GLY A 143 -17.16 1.56 -8.53
CA GLY A 143 -17.57 0.24 -9.01
C GLY A 143 -17.53 -0.86 -7.93
N GLU A 144 -16.37 -1.15 -7.34
CA GLU A 144 -16.07 -2.23 -6.40
C GLU A 144 -15.63 -1.78 -4.99
N HIS A 145 -14.98 -0.62 -4.83
CA HIS A 145 -14.35 -0.17 -3.58
C HIS A 145 -15.29 0.64 -2.67
N GLY A 146 -16.44 1.08 -3.20
CA GLY A 146 -17.40 1.96 -2.52
C GLY A 146 -16.89 3.40 -2.38
N ASP A 147 -17.73 4.33 -1.94
CA ASP A 147 -17.39 5.75 -2.05
C ASP A 147 -16.38 6.22 -0.97
N GLY A 148 -16.65 5.87 0.29
CA GLY A 148 -15.87 6.36 1.43
C GLY A 148 -15.77 7.89 1.45
N ARG A 149 -14.72 8.46 2.04
CA ARG A 149 -14.46 9.91 1.95
C ARG A 149 -13.93 10.30 0.56
N ALA A 150 -13.06 9.47 0.01
CA ALA A 150 -12.30 9.74 -1.20
C ALA A 150 -13.15 10.03 -2.46
N ARG A 151 -14.38 9.49 -2.56
CA ARG A 151 -15.24 9.66 -3.76
C ARG A 151 -16.56 10.38 -3.49
N THR A 152 -16.91 10.62 -2.22
CA THR A 152 -18.20 11.22 -1.86
C THR A 152 -18.43 12.58 -2.52
N GLN A 153 -17.35 13.36 -2.71
CA GLN A 153 -17.38 14.67 -3.36
C GLN A 153 -18.14 14.66 -4.70
N TRP A 154 -18.05 13.57 -5.49
CA TRP A 154 -18.69 13.48 -6.81
C TRP A 154 -19.98 12.65 -6.84
N ASN A 155 -20.42 12.08 -5.73
CA ASN A 155 -21.65 11.28 -5.71
C ASN A 155 -22.88 12.10 -6.11
N ARG A 156 -22.96 13.37 -5.68
CA ARG A 156 -24.07 14.25 -6.08
C ARG A 156 -24.08 14.50 -7.60
N LYS A 157 -22.90 14.59 -8.23
CA LYS A 157 -22.73 14.73 -9.68
C LYS A 157 -23.27 13.50 -10.42
N LEU A 158 -22.97 12.29 -9.94
CA LEU A 158 -23.46 11.04 -10.53
C LEU A 158 -24.97 10.83 -10.35
N TYR A 159 -25.46 10.92 -9.11
CA TYR A 159 -26.83 10.51 -8.77
C TYR A 159 -27.87 11.62 -8.99
N GLY A 160 -27.42 12.86 -9.09
CA GLY A 160 -28.26 14.05 -9.16
C GLY A 160 -29.03 14.31 -7.85
N ASP A 161 -29.66 15.48 -7.78
CA ASP A 161 -30.27 15.98 -6.54
C ASP A 161 -31.33 15.04 -5.96
N ARG A 162 -32.14 14.39 -6.81
CA ARG A 162 -33.23 13.55 -6.34
C ARG A 162 -32.73 12.35 -5.54
N LEU A 163 -31.81 11.56 -6.11
CA LEU A 163 -31.33 10.35 -5.46
C LEU A 163 -30.37 10.68 -4.32
N TRP A 164 -29.55 11.72 -4.47
CA TRP A 164 -28.68 12.19 -3.40
C TRP A 164 -29.48 12.59 -2.15
N ASN A 165 -30.58 13.33 -2.29
CA ASN A 165 -31.45 13.65 -1.15
C ASN A 165 -32.13 12.41 -0.56
N VAL A 166 -32.52 11.42 -1.37
CA VAL A 166 -33.05 10.14 -0.85
C VAL A 166 -32.02 9.41 0.01
N PHE A 167 -30.74 9.43 -0.37
CA PHE A 167 -29.67 8.85 0.47
C PHE A 167 -29.56 9.57 1.81
N ARG A 168 -29.68 10.91 1.82
CA ARG A 168 -29.66 11.71 3.05
C ARG A 168 -30.86 11.48 3.95
N ASP A 169 -32.05 11.35 3.36
CA ASP A 169 -33.27 11.02 4.09
C ASP A 169 -33.14 9.65 4.74
N LEU A 170 -32.62 8.66 4.00
CA LEU A 170 -32.34 7.33 4.52
C LEU A 170 -31.31 7.36 5.65
N LYS A 171 -30.20 8.09 5.45
CA LYS A 171 -29.16 8.27 6.48
C LYS A 171 -29.75 8.86 7.76
N THR A 172 -30.54 9.93 7.63
CA THR A 172 -31.17 10.62 8.77
C THR A 172 -32.22 9.76 9.48
N ALA A 173 -32.93 8.89 8.75
CA ALA A 173 -33.93 8.00 9.35
C ALA A 173 -33.29 6.94 10.27
N PHE A 174 -32.09 6.46 9.95
CA PHE A 174 -31.38 5.43 10.72
C PHE A 174 -30.33 6.00 11.68
N ASP A 175 -29.82 7.20 11.43
CA ASP A 175 -28.84 7.91 12.24
C ASP A 175 -29.17 9.42 12.29
N PRO A 176 -30.18 9.81 13.09
CA PRO A 176 -30.69 11.19 13.12
C PRO A 176 -29.66 12.24 13.51
N ASP A 177 -28.68 11.86 14.34
CA ASP A 177 -27.60 12.73 14.82
C ASP A 177 -26.33 12.61 13.96
N TRP A 178 -26.35 11.79 12.91
CA TRP A 178 -25.25 11.60 11.95
C TRP A 178 -23.92 11.14 12.59
N LEU A 179 -23.97 10.31 13.64
CA LEU A 179 -22.78 9.85 14.37
C LEU A 179 -22.02 8.71 13.65
N LEU A 180 -22.70 7.91 12.84
CA LEU A 180 -22.14 6.73 12.19
C LEU A 180 -21.47 7.09 10.86
N ASN A 181 -20.16 7.34 10.88
CA ASN A 181 -19.36 7.72 9.72
C ASN A 181 -19.93 8.95 8.97
N PRO A 182 -19.91 10.15 9.61
CA PRO A 182 -20.57 11.34 9.11
C PRO A 182 -20.14 11.72 7.69
N GLY A 183 -21.11 12.16 6.90
CA GLY A 183 -20.89 12.74 5.58
C GLY A 183 -20.52 11.75 4.47
N SER A 184 -20.03 10.55 4.77
CA SER A 184 -19.67 9.59 3.71
C SER A 184 -20.90 9.23 2.86
N VAL A 185 -20.68 8.98 1.56
CA VAL A 185 -21.65 8.67 0.50
C VAL A 185 -22.57 9.83 0.09
N CYS A 186 -23.10 10.61 1.03
CA CYS A 186 -24.17 11.58 0.75
C CYS A 186 -24.05 12.92 1.51
N GLY A 187 -22.87 13.23 2.02
CA GLY A 187 -22.53 14.52 2.62
C GLY A 187 -21.53 15.31 1.80
N ASP A 188 -20.92 16.29 2.46
CA ASP A 188 -19.87 17.11 1.90
C ASP A 188 -18.54 16.56 2.40
N HIS A 189 -17.67 16.18 1.47
CA HIS A 189 -16.28 15.80 1.70
C HIS A 189 -15.47 16.50 0.63
N ASP A 190 -14.30 16.99 1.03
CA ASP A 190 -13.26 17.45 0.14
C ASP A 190 -12.17 16.38 0.10
N MET A 191 -11.83 15.88 -1.08
CA MET A 191 -10.84 14.82 -1.25
C MET A 191 -9.44 15.26 -0.82
N THR A 192 -9.19 16.58 -0.78
CA THR A 192 -7.91 17.18 -0.39
C THR A 192 -7.74 17.25 1.12
N GLU A 193 -8.81 16.98 1.89
CA GLU A 193 -8.75 16.85 3.34
C GLU A 193 -8.28 15.44 3.75
N ASN A 194 -7.64 15.34 4.93
CA ASN A 194 -7.21 14.07 5.54
C ASN A 194 -6.22 13.27 4.68
N LEU A 195 -5.38 13.96 3.90
CA LEU A 195 -4.32 13.30 3.12
C LEU A 195 -3.27 12.70 4.04
N ARG A 196 -2.81 11.50 3.66
CA ARG A 196 -1.67 10.86 4.34
C ARG A 196 -0.37 11.67 4.15
N PHE A 197 -0.23 12.26 2.98
CA PHE A 197 0.84 13.19 2.63
C PHE A 197 0.15 14.42 2.06
N GLY A 198 0.00 15.45 2.89
CA GLY A 198 -0.58 16.74 2.50
C GLY A 198 0.47 17.84 2.49
N GLU A 199 0.03 19.07 2.23
CA GLU A 199 0.89 20.26 2.20
C GLU A 199 1.60 20.52 3.54
N ASP A 200 0.91 20.24 4.64
CA ASP A 200 1.44 20.39 6.01
C ASP A 200 2.27 19.18 6.46
N TYR A 201 2.51 18.20 5.58
CA TYR A 201 3.32 17.03 5.92
C TYR A 201 4.80 17.41 6.01
N GLU A 202 5.34 17.37 7.21
CA GLU A 202 6.77 17.43 7.47
C GLU A 202 7.31 16.06 7.87
N PHE A 203 8.61 15.85 7.66
CA PHE A 203 9.30 14.64 8.11
C PHE A 203 10.60 15.02 8.79
N ASP A 204 10.73 14.64 10.05
CA ASP A 204 11.95 14.74 10.83
C ASP A 204 12.20 13.39 11.53
N ALA A 205 13.32 12.75 11.21
CA ALA A 205 13.70 11.53 11.90
C ALA A 205 14.13 11.78 13.36
N GLY A 206 14.50 13.01 13.72
CA GLY A 206 15.07 13.38 15.01
C GLY A 206 16.52 12.91 15.21
N PHE A 207 17.13 12.33 14.18
CA PHE A 207 18.52 11.88 14.13
C PHE A 207 19.01 11.86 12.69
N GLU A 208 20.34 11.87 12.50
CA GLU A 208 20.95 11.68 11.19
C GLU A 208 21.13 10.17 10.92
N PRO A 209 20.50 9.60 9.87
CA PRO A 209 20.67 8.19 9.53
C PRO A 209 22.15 7.85 9.24
N ALA A 210 22.66 6.77 9.83
CA ALA A 210 24.07 6.38 9.74
C ALA A 210 24.36 5.37 8.63
N LEU A 211 23.35 4.65 8.12
CA LEU A 211 23.51 3.68 7.05
C LEU A 211 23.37 4.34 5.68
N GLU A 212 24.01 3.73 4.68
CA GLU A 212 23.86 4.13 3.28
C GLU A 212 22.53 3.65 2.71
N TRP A 213 21.75 4.53 2.07
CA TRP A 213 20.44 4.21 1.48
C TRP A 213 20.48 4.39 -0.04
N GLU A 214 20.47 3.27 -0.77
CA GLU A 214 20.46 3.24 -2.25
C GLU A 214 19.04 3.45 -2.80
N ASN A 215 18.45 4.60 -2.53
CA ASN A 215 17.11 4.98 -2.98
C ASN A 215 16.97 6.52 -3.01
N ASP A 216 15.87 7.01 -3.60
CA ASP A 216 15.53 8.43 -3.49
C ASP A 216 15.04 8.74 -2.06
N ASN A 217 15.38 9.93 -1.55
CA ASN A 217 15.01 10.41 -0.21
C ASN A 217 15.53 9.55 0.97
N GLY A 218 16.48 8.63 0.74
CA GLY A 218 17.19 7.92 1.79
C GLY A 218 16.28 7.16 2.77
N PHE A 219 16.54 7.37 4.06
CA PHE A 219 15.74 6.80 5.15
C PHE A 219 14.28 7.27 5.11
N GLN A 220 14.02 8.56 4.86
CA GLN A 220 12.66 9.11 4.72
C GLN A 220 11.89 8.38 3.62
N GLY A 221 12.51 8.24 2.45
CA GLY A 221 11.90 7.55 1.31
C GLY A 221 11.49 6.11 1.63
N MET A 222 12.26 5.42 2.47
CA MET A 222 11.91 4.08 2.97
C MET A 222 10.79 4.10 4.01
N ALA A 223 10.80 5.06 4.95
CA ALA A 223 9.76 5.23 5.96
C ALA A 223 8.38 5.51 5.33
N GLU A 224 8.37 6.26 4.24
CA GLU A 224 7.16 6.62 3.50
C GLU A 224 6.66 5.52 2.53
N LEU A 225 7.48 4.50 2.26
CA LEU A 225 7.26 3.52 1.18
C LEU A 225 6.06 2.59 1.43
N CYS A 226 5.69 2.35 2.69
CA CYS A 226 4.61 1.43 3.01
C CYS A 226 3.25 1.98 2.56
N HIS A 227 2.66 1.42 1.51
CA HIS A 227 1.33 1.84 1.02
C HIS A 227 0.14 1.12 1.68
N GLY A 228 0.36 0.29 2.71
CA GLY A 228 -0.70 -0.24 3.57
C GLY A 228 -1.49 -1.47 3.08
N CYS A 229 -1.12 -2.11 1.95
CA CYS A 229 -1.89 -3.20 1.34
C CYS A 229 -2.16 -4.45 2.19
N GLY A 230 -1.49 -4.60 3.34
CA GLY A 230 -1.73 -5.76 4.22
C GLY A 230 -1.08 -7.05 3.73
N GLY A 231 -0.27 -7.04 2.66
CA GLY A 231 0.46 -8.23 2.19
C GLY A 231 1.40 -8.84 3.24
N CYS A 232 1.76 -8.09 4.28
CA CYS A 232 2.53 -8.59 5.43
C CYS A 232 1.70 -9.41 6.44
N ARG A 233 0.37 -9.44 6.31
CA ARG A 233 -0.55 -10.15 7.22
C ARG A 233 -0.82 -11.58 6.77
N THR A 234 0.20 -12.28 6.27
CA THR A 234 0.06 -13.66 5.80
C THR A 234 -0.03 -14.64 6.95
N SER A 235 -0.92 -15.63 6.84
CA SER A 235 -0.92 -16.81 7.72
C SER A 235 0.17 -17.79 7.29
N GLN A 236 0.60 -18.66 8.22
CA GLN A 236 1.59 -19.71 7.94
C GLN A 236 1.17 -20.65 6.80
N ASP A 237 -0.15 -20.85 6.63
CA ASP A 237 -0.70 -21.86 5.71
C ASP A 237 -0.96 -21.34 4.29
N GLY A 238 -0.96 -20.02 4.08
CA GLY A 238 -1.53 -19.39 2.86
C GLY A 238 -0.55 -18.73 1.89
N ALA A 239 0.66 -18.37 2.34
CA ALA A 239 1.65 -17.73 1.49
C ALA A 239 3.05 -18.20 1.88
N GLY A 240 3.68 -19.02 1.03
CA GLY A 240 5.12 -19.27 1.16
C GLY A 240 5.86 -17.93 1.27
N GLY A 241 6.76 -17.82 2.25
CA GLY A 241 7.45 -16.57 2.57
C GLY A 241 7.87 -16.48 4.04
N VAL A 242 8.84 -15.63 4.31
CA VAL A 242 9.43 -15.35 5.63
C VAL A 242 8.59 -14.32 6.41
N MET A 243 7.94 -13.37 5.74
CA MET A 243 7.27 -12.23 6.38
C MET A 243 5.87 -12.55 6.96
N CYS A 244 5.47 -12.07 8.15
CA CYS A 244 6.23 -11.49 9.27
C CYS A 244 6.09 -12.47 10.46
N PRO A 245 7.19 -13.02 11.02
CA PRO A 245 7.09 -14.08 12.03
C PRO A 245 6.37 -13.64 13.30
N THR A 246 6.57 -12.39 13.74
CA THR A 246 5.95 -11.91 14.99
C THR A 246 4.48 -11.59 14.83
N TYR A 247 4.05 -11.02 13.71
CA TYR A 247 2.61 -10.95 13.39
C TYR A 247 1.97 -12.33 13.30
N ARG A 248 2.64 -13.33 12.70
CA ARG A 248 2.09 -14.69 12.64
C ARG A 248 1.92 -15.32 14.03
N ALA A 249 2.77 -14.94 14.98
CA ALA A 249 2.70 -15.41 16.35
C ALA A 249 1.63 -14.69 17.19
N SER A 250 1.55 -13.35 17.12
CA SER A 250 0.62 -12.56 17.95
C SER A 250 -0.72 -12.28 17.28
N GLN A 251 -0.75 -12.19 15.95
CA GLN A 251 -1.86 -11.68 15.13
C GLN A 251 -2.24 -10.22 15.42
N GLU A 252 -1.33 -9.45 16.02
CA GLU A 252 -1.53 -8.05 16.36
C GLU A 252 -0.94 -7.13 15.29
N GLU A 253 -1.74 -6.18 14.81
CA GLU A 253 -1.39 -5.29 13.70
C GLU A 253 -0.07 -4.52 13.93
N ILE A 254 0.18 -4.08 15.16
CA ILE A 254 1.39 -3.37 15.59
C ILE A 254 2.68 -4.14 15.28
N THR A 255 2.62 -5.47 15.33
CA THR A 255 3.78 -6.35 15.08
C THR A 255 3.96 -6.72 13.61
N SER A 256 3.04 -6.30 12.74
CA SER A 256 3.17 -6.49 11.29
C SER A 256 4.14 -5.48 10.68
N THR A 257 4.69 -5.80 9.51
CA THR A 257 5.57 -4.86 8.78
C THR A 257 4.87 -3.53 8.51
N ARG A 258 3.58 -3.56 8.10
CA ARG A 258 2.84 -2.31 7.84
C ARG A 258 2.51 -1.55 9.12
N GLY A 259 2.22 -2.24 10.23
CA GLY A 259 1.99 -1.60 11.51
C GLY A 259 3.23 -0.81 11.95
N ARG A 260 4.39 -1.48 11.98
CA ARG A 260 5.68 -0.86 12.32
C ARG A 260 6.06 0.29 11.40
N ALA A 261 5.95 0.09 10.07
CA ALA A 261 6.30 1.12 9.11
C ALA A 261 5.39 2.36 9.23
N ASN A 262 4.09 2.18 9.46
CA ASN A 262 3.18 3.31 9.66
C ASN A 262 3.40 4.02 11.00
N LEU A 263 3.72 3.30 12.07
CA LEU A 263 4.04 3.89 13.37
C LEU A 263 5.36 4.67 13.32
N LEU A 264 6.39 4.13 12.68
CA LEU A 264 7.64 4.85 12.44
C LEU A 264 7.40 6.13 11.66
N ARG A 265 6.67 6.07 10.54
CA ARG A 265 6.34 7.27 9.76
C ARG A 265 5.63 8.31 10.62
N GLN A 266 4.58 7.90 11.37
CA GLN A 266 3.81 8.81 12.21
C GLN A 266 4.65 9.45 13.32
N ALA A 267 5.55 8.68 13.93
CA ALA A 267 6.50 9.20 14.91
C ALA A 267 7.44 10.28 14.33
N MET A 268 7.69 10.25 13.01
CA MET A 268 8.61 11.16 12.32
C MET A 268 7.89 12.28 11.58
N SER A 269 6.57 12.16 11.39
CA SER A 269 5.75 13.16 10.71
C SER A 269 4.90 13.99 11.66
N GLY A 270 5.13 13.90 12.97
CA GLY A 270 4.39 14.66 13.99
C GLY A 270 2.96 14.20 14.24
N ASP A 271 2.59 13.00 13.75
CA ASP A 271 1.26 12.41 13.96
C ASP A 271 1.14 11.72 15.34
N LEU A 272 2.25 11.54 16.06
CA LEU A 272 2.31 11.05 17.44
C LEU A 272 2.77 12.18 18.37
N ASP A 273 2.25 12.19 19.60
CA ASP A 273 2.67 13.16 20.63
C ASP A 273 4.18 13.04 20.90
N ASP A 274 4.86 14.17 21.11
CA ASP A 274 6.32 14.24 21.26
C ASP A 274 6.88 13.32 22.38
N ASP A 275 6.07 13.04 23.41
CA ASP A 275 6.40 12.14 24.51
C ASP A 275 6.19 10.65 24.20
N GLU A 276 5.45 10.33 23.13
CA GLU A 276 5.23 8.96 22.63
C GLU A 276 6.20 8.60 21.49
N GLN A 277 6.83 9.60 20.85
CA GLN A 277 7.79 9.38 19.76
C GLN A 277 9.06 8.69 20.27
N PHE A 278 9.26 7.43 19.84
CA PHE A 278 10.43 6.62 20.19
C PHE A 278 10.66 6.48 21.70
N ASP A 279 9.58 6.53 22.48
CA ASP A 279 9.62 6.36 23.92
C ASP A 279 9.90 4.88 24.30
N THR A 280 9.93 4.58 25.60
CA THR A 280 10.23 3.22 26.06
C THR A 280 9.17 2.21 25.60
N GLU A 281 7.90 2.61 25.59
CA GLU A 281 6.80 1.76 25.15
C GLU A 281 6.87 1.50 23.64
N PHE A 282 7.09 2.54 22.84
CA PHE A 282 7.28 2.44 21.39
C PHE A 282 8.42 1.48 21.05
N MET A 283 9.60 1.68 21.66
CA MET A 283 10.76 0.84 21.41
C MET A 283 10.49 -0.62 21.77
N HIS A 284 9.76 -0.88 22.86
CA HIS A 284 9.45 -2.23 23.33
C HIS A 284 8.36 -2.91 22.49
N GLU A 285 7.20 -2.27 22.32
CA GLU A 285 6.01 -2.88 21.70
C GLU A 285 6.13 -2.92 20.16
N VAL A 286 6.73 -1.88 19.55
CA VAL A 286 6.84 -1.78 18.10
C VAL A 286 8.12 -2.45 17.60
N LEU A 287 9.27 -2.12 18.18
CA LEU A 287 10.58 -2.49 17.61
C LEU A 287 11.22 -3.74 18.23
N ASP A 288 11.14 -4.00 19.54
CA ASP A 288 11.83 -5.15 20.17
C ASP A 288 11.37 -6.49 19.59
N LEU A 289 10.07 -6.63 19.30
CA LEU A 289 9.52 -7.82 18.65
C LEU A 289 9.89 -7.94 17.15
N CYS A 290 10.56 -6.96 16.56
CA CYS A 290 11.08 -7.07 15.20
C CYS A 290 12.42 -7.81 15.21
N VAL A 291 12.42 -9.08 14.76
CA VAL A 291 13.61 -9.95 14.75
C VAL A 291 14.70 -9.49 13.75
N GLY A 292 14.41 -8.52 12.88
CA GLY A 292 15.39 -8.04 11.89
C GLY A 292 15.73 -9.05 10.79
N CYS A 293 14.88 -10.06 10.58
CA CYS A 293 15.13 -11.17 9.64
C CYS A 293 15.14 -10.80 8.15
N LYS A 294 14.86 -9.55 7.78
CA LYS A 294 14.72 -9.05 6.39
C LYS A 294 13.67 -9.74 5.52
N GLY A 295 12.76 -10.52 6.11
CA GLY A 295 11.60 -11.03 5.36
C GLY A 295 10.76 -9.90 4.75
N CYS A 296 10.68 -8.75 5.44
CA CYS A 296 10.03 -7.53 4.95
C CYS A 296 10.60 -7.03 3.60
N SER A 297 11.92 -6.95 3.46
CA SER A 297 12.53 -6.43 2.22
C SER A 297 12.41 -7.38 1.03
N ILE A 298 12.20 -8.68 1.28
CA ILE A 298 12.14 -9.71 0.23
C ILE A 298 10.69 -10.00 -0.19
N ASP A 299 9.81 -10.20 0.79
CA ASP A 299 8.44 -10.62 0.51
C ASP A 299 7.48 -9.44 0.38
N CYS A 300 7.87 -8.21 0.79
CA CYS A 300 7.00 -7.04 0.65
C CYS A 300 6.94 -6.73 -0.85
N PRO A 301 5.75 -6.65 -1.44
CA PRO A 301 5.65 -6.27 -2.84
C PRO A 301 6.16 -4.85 -3.13
N SER A 302 6.27 -3.99 -2.11
CA SER A 302 6.89 -2.66 -2.19
C SER A 302 8.28 -2.59 -1.55
N GLU A 303 8.88 -3.73 -1.21
CA GLU A 303 10.28 -3.84 -0.76
C GLU A 303 10.63 -3.01 0.49
N VAL A 304 9.66 -2.79 1.38
CA VAL A 304 9.89 -2.08 2.65
C VAL A 304 10.94 -2.81 3.50
N ASP A 305 12.11 -2.19 3.74
CA ASP A 305 13.16 -2.72 4.61
C ASP A 305 13.01 -2.22 6.05
N MET A 306 12.00 -2.75 6.73
CA MET A 306 11.74 -2.49 8.16
C MET A 306 12.90 -2.93 9.06
N ALA A 307 13.66 -3.94 8.66
CA ALA A 307 14.81 -4.41 9.44
C ALA A 307 15.93 -3.38 9.45
N LYS A 308 16.22 -2.76 8.29
CA LYS A 308 17.22 -1.70 8.19
C LYS A 308 16.75 -0.41 8.86
N MET A 309 15.47 -0.05 8.73
CA MET A 309 14.91 1.09 9.46
C MET A 309 15.01 0.92 10.98
N LYS A 310 14.73 -0.28 11.49
CA LYS A 310 14.89 -0.61 12.92
C LYS A 310 16.32 -0.34 13.39
N VAL A 311 17.33 -0.73 12.61
CA VAL A 311 18.74 -0.55 13.00
C VAL A 311 19.08 0.92 13.19
N GLU A 312 18.60 1.81 12.32
CA GLU A 312 18.81 3.27 12.46
C GLU A 312 18.18 3.79 13.75
N VAL A 313 16.91 3.45 13.98
CA VAL A 313 16.16 3.92 15.15
C VAL A 313 16.76 3.38 16.45
N GLU A 314 17.15 2.10 16.49
CA GLU A 314 17.84 1.51 17.65
C GLU A 314 19.23 2.12 17.87
N ASN A 315 19.96 2.45 16.79
CA ASN A 315 21.24 3.14 16.92
C ASN A 315 21.06 4.52 17.56
N ALA A 316 20.15 5.33 17.02
CA ALA A 316 19.84 6.66 17.56
C ALA A 316 19.37 6.58 19.03
N HIS A 317 18.52 5.61 19.36
CA HIS A 317 18.08 5.37 20.73
C HIS A 317 19.27 5.00 21.65
N HIS A 318 20.17 4.14 21.20
CA HIS A 318 21.36 3.78 21.97
C HIS A 318 22.38 4.93 22.12
N GLU A 319 22.50 5.83 21.15
CA GLU A 319 23.35 7.02 21.28
C GLU A 319 22.82 7.97 22.37
N LYS A 320 21.49 8.11 22.45
CA LYS A 320 20.82 8.99 23.43
C LYS A 320 20.76 8.39 24.84
N HIS A 321 20.41 7.10 24.95
CA HIS A 321 20.10 6.46 26.24
C HIS A 321 21.18 5.47 26.72
N GLY A 322 22.13 5.12 25.85
CA GLY A 322 23.10 4.05 26.07
C GLY A 322 22.50 2.67 25.86
N ALA A 323 23.34 1.70 25.47
CA ALA A 323 22.92 0.31 25.37
C ALA A 323 22.66 -0.31 26.76
N ASP A 324 21.57 -1.07 26.87
CA ASP A 324 21.20 -1.79 28.09
C ASP A 324 22.17 -2.95 28.39
N LEU A 325 22.05 -3.54 29.58
CA LEU A 325 22.92 -4.64 29.98
C LEU A 325 22.72 -5.86 29.07
N ARG A 326 21.48 -6.16 28.68
CA ARG A 326 21.14 -7.29 27.81
C ARG A 326 21.89 -7.19 26.47
N SER A 327 21.80 -6.04 25.80
CA SER A 327 22.45 -5.77 24.52
C SER A 327 23.97 -5.81 24.64
N LYS A 328 24.53 -5.22 25.70
CA LYS A 328 25.97 -5.31 25.98
C LYS A 328 26.44 -6.76 26.16
N LEU A 329 25.65 -7.59 26.86
CA LEU A 329 25.97 -9.02 27.03
C LEU A 329 25.91 -9.77 25.70
N PHE A 330 24.84 -9.60 24.92
CA PHE A 330 24.71 -10.26 23.61
C PHE A 330 25.80 -9.82 22.62
N ALA A 331 26.11 -8.53 22.54
CA ALA A 331 27.17 -8.00 21.68
C ALA A 331 28.57 -8.54 22.04
N ASN A 332 28.79 -8.92 23.30
CA ASN A 332 30.06 -9.44 23.80
C ASN A 332 30.03 -10.95 24.09
N VAL A 333 29.09 -11.69 23.49
CA VAL A 333 28.88 -13.12 23.77
C VAL A 333 30.15 -13.95 23.60
N GLU A 334 31.02 -13.62 22.63
CA GLU A 334 32.28 -14.34 22.43
C GLU A 334 33.22 -14.19 23.65
N THR A 335 33.44 -12.96 24.10
CA THR A 335 34.27 -12.65 25.28
C THR A 335 33.69 -13.28 26.54
N LEU A 336 32.37 -13.17 26.72
CA LEU A 336 31.68 -13.79 27.86
C LEU A 336 31.75 -15.31 27.81
N SER A 337 31.65 -15.92 26.63
CA SER A 337 31.77 -17.36 26.45
C SER A 337 33.18 -17.87 26.78
N LYS A 338 34.23 -17.09 26.45
CA LYS A 338 35.61 -17.38 26.85
C LYS A 338 35.77 -17.34 28.37
N LEU A 339 35.22 -16.32 29.04
CA LEU A 339 35.26 -16.20 30.50
C LEU A 339 34.46 -17.32 31.18
N GLY A 340 33.27 -17.63 30.65
CA GLY A 340 32.39 -18.69 31.14
C GLY A 340 33.04 -20.07 31.00
N SER A 341 33.79 -20.31 29.91
CA SER A 341 34.57 -21.53 29.71
C SER A 341 35.75 -21.63 30.67
N ALA A 342 36.47 -20.54 30.89
CA ALA A 342 37.58 -20.50 31.85
C ALA A 342 37.12 -20.71 33.32
N THR A 343 35.87 -20.37 33.61
CA THR A 343 35.22 -20.54 34.91
C THR A 343 34.16 -21.64 34.89
N ALA A 344 34.34 -22.66 34.03
CA ALA A 344 33.34 -23.70 33.79
C ALA A 344 32.73 -24.36 35.05
N PRO A 345 33.47 -24.65 36.14
CA PRO A 345 32.84 -25.18 37.36
C PRO A 345 31.81 -24.24 37.98
N LEU A 346 32.01 -22.92 37.87
CA LEU A 346 31.08 -21.88 38.35
C LEU A 346 29.94 -21.62 37.36
N SER A 347 30.25 -21.55 36.06
CA SER A 347 29.24 -21.32 35.02
C SER A 347 28.21 -22.46 34.92
N ASN A 348 28.60 -23.69 35.29
CA ASN A 348 27.73 -24.87 35.29
C ASN A 348 27.05 -25.16 36.63
N LEU A 349 27.14 -24.27 37.63
CA LEU A 349 26.51 -24.49 38.94
C LEU A 349 24.96 -24.45 38.87
N GLY A 350 24.39 -23.75 37.88
CA GLY A 350 22.94 -23.61 37.69
C GLY A 350 22.32 -24.54 36.62
N THR A 351 23.12 -25.39 35.98
CA THR A 351 22.67 -26.35 34.95
C THR A 351 22.48 -27.76 35.50
N LYS A 352 22.48 -27.93 36.83
CA LYS A 352 22.22 -29.19 37.53
C LYS A 352 20.85 -29.24 38.16
#